data_AF-A0A439CQ44-F1
#
_entry.id   AF-A0A439CQ44-F1
#
_cell.length_a   1.000
_cell.length_b   1.000
_cell.length_c   1.000
_cell.angle_alpha   90.00
_cell.angle_beta   90.00
_cell.angle_gamma   90.00
#
_symmetry.space_group_name_H-M   'P 1'
#
loop_
_entity.id
_entity.type
_entity.pdbx_description
1 polymer ?
#
loop_
_entity_poly.entity_id
_entity_poly.type
_entity_poly.pdbx_seq_one_letter_code
_entity_poly.pdbx_strand_id
1 'polypeptide(L)'
;MSTIASPREPRRLNSLTTPTSSTRPSLDSARSPVSSPNPNGSLSAPNANPRRNRAALREYYNIRKGAAAGTATPPQVEVTDPTGETGLHEHSEVPPSEMDKEGFDTDAFVKKALGENGETRALDAEKKALVYDNYSKLIAATETIRKMRTNMDPLNPMASTLDPAIAKIYNQASEIRDSLRTSIPEPTEASQAEDEARQKRLRTRRLALEVLDAPDKIRALVAEGRLDDAREAWKMPRKLLLVWKEQGVGGSDVDECIADGDAAARGEPSKGNWRERRNANAKD
;
A
#
# COMPACT_ATOMS: atom_id res chain seq x y z
N MET A 1 -21.30 33.60 -59.35
CA MET A 1 -22.64 33.25 -58.82
C MET A 1 -22.45 32.81 -57.36
N SER A 2 -23.04 33.60 -56.45
CA SER A 2 -23.39 33.39 -55.04
C SER A 2 -22.44 32.66 -54.08
N THR A 3 -21.74 33.45 -53.25
CA THR A 3 -21.22 33.08 -51.92
C THR A 3 -22.15 33.67 -50.85
N ILE A 4 -22.93 32.84 -50.15
CA ILE A 4 -23.86 33.28 -49.09
C ILE A 4 -23.71 32.38 -47.84
N ALA A 5 -23.65 33.07 -46.70
CA ALA A 5 -23.92 32.67 -45.31
C ALA A 5 -22.82 31.99 -44.47
N SER A 6 -22.23 32.80 -43.57
CA SER A 6 -21.83 32.45 -42.20
C SER A 6 -22.81 33.14 -41.23
N PRO A 7 -22.76 33.01 -39.88
CA PRO A 7 -22.41 31.89 -38.98
C PRO A 7 -23.48 31.73 -37.84
N ARG A 8 -23.43 30.69 -37.00
CA ARG A 8 -24.14 30.73 -35.70
C ARG A 8 -23.50 29.88 -34.59
N GLU A 9 -22.85 30.57 -33.65
CA GLU A 9 -22.54 30.08 -32.30
C GLU A 9 -23.73 30.30 -31.35
N PRO A 10 -24.03 29.39 -30.41
CA PRO A 10 -24.91 29.70 -29.29
C PRO A 10 -24.15 30.30 -28.09
N ARG A 11 -24.57 31.52 -27.71
CA ARG A 11 -24.23 32.20 -26.45
C ARG A 11 -25.10 31.70 -25.28
N ARG A 12 -24.40 31.33 -24.19
CA ARG A 12 -24.52 31.77 -22.76
C ARG A 12 -25.84 31.61 -21.97
N LEU A 13 -25.64 31.48 -20.65
CA LEU A 13 -26.32 32.06 -19.45
C LEU A 13 -26.21 31.02 -18.30
N ASN A 14 -25.90 31.25 -17.02
CA ASN A 14 -25.55 32.43 -16.22
C ASN A 14 -24.86 31.95 -14.92
N SER A 15 -23.92 32.75 -14.42
CA SER A 15 -23.19 32.57 -13.15
C SER A 15 -23.53 33.74 -12.20
N LEU A 16 -24.00 33.43 -10.99
CA LEU A 16 -24.04 34.28 -9.79
C LEU A 16 -23.24 33.50 -8.72
N THR A 17 -22.01 33.83 -8.31
CA THR A 17 -21.57 34.86 -7.34
C THR A 17 -22.45 34.88 -6.07
N THR A 18 -21.98 34.44 -4.88
CA THR A 18 -20.96 35.07 -4.01
C THR A 18 -20.58 34.18 -2.79
N PRO A 19 -19.49 34.52 -2.04
CA PRO A 19 -18.68 33.66 -1.15
C PRO A 19 -18.94 33.89 0.36
N THR A 20 -18.22 33.17 1.25
CA THR A 20 -17.69 33.54 2.61
C THR A 20 -17.30 32.23 3.35
N SER A 21 -16.02 31.85 3.46
CA SER A 21 -15.04 32.19 4.50
C SER A 21 -15.39 31.76 5.94
N SER A 22 -14.44 31.05 6.58
CA SER A 22 -14.01 31.21 7.99
C SER A 22 -14.08 29.97 8.91
N THR A 23 -12.88 29.43 9.15
CA THR A 23 -12.32 28.91 10.41
C THR A 23 -13.18 28.04 11.34
N ARG A 24 -13.03 26.73 11.20
CA ARG A 24 -12.83 25.86 12.37
C ARG A 24 -11.55 25.03 12.19
N PRO A 25 -10.63 25.01 13.18
CA PRO A 25 -9.36 24.33 13.06
C PRO A 25 -9.56 22.81 12.93
N SER A 26 -8.92 22.25 11.91
CA SER A 26 -8.65 20.82 11.78
C SER A 26 -7.74 20.36 12.93
N LEU A 27 -8.22 19.45 13.77
CA LEU A 27 -7.36 18.53 14.50
C LEU A 27 -7.53 17.15 13.88
N ASP A 28 -6.76 16.95 12.82
CA ASP A 28 -6.36 15.62 12.36
C ASP A 28 -5.46 15.03 13.45
N SER A 29 -5.95 14.01 14.15
CA SER A 29 -5.11 13.11 14.92
C SER A 29 -5.27 11.73 14.32
N ALA A 30 -4.36 11.46 13.38
CA ALA A 30 -4.13 10.16 12.80
C ALA A 30 -4.09 9.05 13.86
N ARG A 31 -5.00 8.09 13.75
CA ARG A 31 -4.82 6.72 14.24
C ARG A 31 -4.90 5.79 13.04
N SER A 32 -3.75 5.36 12.56
CA SER A 32 -3.57 4.13 11.80
C SER A 32 -3.68 2.91 12.74
N PRO A 33 -3.66 1.67 12.25
CA PRO A 33 -4.54 1.06 11.26
C PRO A 33 -5.38 -0.07 11.88
N VAL A 34 -6.36 -0.51 11.09
CA VAL A 34 -7.13 -1.76 11.21
C VAL A 34 -6.26 -2.97 11.60
N SER A 35 -6.73 -3.71 12.59
CA SER A 35 -6.62 -5.18 12.63
C SER A 35 -7.98 -5.72 13.10
N SER A 36 -8.84 -6.01 12.13
CA SER A 36 -10.11 -6.71 12.34
C SER A 36 -9.88 -8.22 12.27
N PRO A 37 -10.40 -9.01 13.23
CA PRO A 37 -10.77 -10.39 12.96
C PRO A 37 -12.31 -10.53 12.91
N ASN A 38 -12.72 -11.22 11.85
CA ASN A 38 -14.06 -11.63 11.42
C ASN A 38 -14.98 -12.20 12.52
N PRO A 39 -16.32 -12.04 12.44
CA PRO A 39 -17.27 -12.57 13.42
C PRO A 39 -17.95 -13.84 12.87
N ASN A 40 -17.31 -15.01 13.00
CA ASN A 40 -18.04 -16.29 13.18
C ASN A 40 -17.07 -17.43 13.48
N GLY A 41 -17.09 -17.92 14.70
CA GLY A 41 -16.23 -19.00 15.18
C GLY A 41 -16.35 -19.13 16.69
N SER A 42 -17.29 -19.97 17.12
CA SER A 42 -17.59 -20.27 18.53
C SER A 42 -16.50 -21.15 19.16
N LEU A 43 -16.34 -21.00 20.48
CA LEU A 43 -15.63 -21.88 21.45
C LEU A 43 -14.09 -21.79 21.50
N SER A 44 -13.56 -20.72 22.12
CA SER A 44 -12.57 -20.85 23.20
C SER A 44 -12.35 -19.52 23.93
N ALA A 45 -12.51 -19.55 25.26
CA ALA A 45 -12.15 -18.55 26.29
C ALA A 45 -11.81 -17.10 25.88
N PRO A 46 -12.58 -16.08 26.29
CA PRO A 46 -12.09 -14.72 26.25
C PRO A 46 -11.37 -14.43 27.56
N ASN A 47 -10.04 -14.43 27.52
CA ASN A 47 -9.25 -13.65 28.47
C ASN A 47 -9.39 -12.16 28.09
N ALA A 48 -10.63 -11.65 28.10
CA ALA A 48 -10.93 -10.24 28.00
C ALA A 48 -10.66 -9.66 29.39
N ASN A 49 -9.47 -9.08 29.55
CA ASN A 49 -8.99 -8.47 30.79
C ASN A 49 -10.14 -7.82 31.57
N PRO A 50 -10.62 -8.40 32.69
CA PRO A 50 -11.78 -7.91 33.43
C PRO A 50 -11.58 -6.47 33.94
N ARG A 51 -10.31 -6.05 34.02
CA ARG A 51 -9.87 -4.69 34.33
C ARG A 51 -10.28 -3.66 33.29
N ARG A 52 -10.36 -4.01 32.00
CA ARG A 52 -10.67 -3.09 30.90
C ARG A 52 -12.17 -2.84 30.79
N ASN A 53 -12.99 -3.89 30.93
CA ASN A 53 -14.44 -3.75 31.01
C ASN A 53 -14.85 -2.99 32.29
N ARG A 54 -14.18 -3.24 33.42
CA ARG A 54 -14.43 -2.48 34.65
C ARG A 54 -14.01 -1.00 34.52
N ALA A 55 -12.95 -0.70 33.77
CA ALA A 55 -12.53 0.69 33.51
C ALA A 55 -13.52 1.43 32.61
N ALA A 56 -13.98 0.80 31.52
CA ALA A 56 -14.98 1.37 30.63
C ALA A 56 -16.31 1.64 31.35
N LEU A 57 -16.73 0.73 32.23
CA LEU A 57 -17.93 0.95 33.06
C LEU A 57 -17.74 2.07 34.07
N ARG A 58 -16.56 2.18 34.69
CA ARG A 58 -16.25 3.30 35.59
C ARG A 58 -16.22 4.64 34.87
N GLU A 59 -15.77 4.66 33.62
CA GLU A 59 -15.70 5.86 32.80
C GLU A 59 -17.07 6.26 32.23
N TYR A 60 -17.92 5.29 31.85
CA TYR A 60 -19.30 5.53 31.39
C TYR A 60 -20.22 6.06 32.49
N TYR A 61 -20.02 5.61 33.74
CA TYR A 61 -20.79 6.07 34.91
C TYR A 61 -20.04 7.15 35.73
N ASN A 62 -18.95 7.71 35.22
CA ASN A 62 -18.13 8.75 35.87
C ASN A 62 -17.64 8.43 37.30
N ILE A 63 -17.49 7.14 37.65
CA ILE A 63 -17.09 6.67 38.98
C ILE A 63 -15.56 6.76 39.12
N ARG A 64 -15.06 7.97 39.37
CA ARG A 64 -13.64 8.25 39.62
C ARG A 64 -13.31 8.01 41.10
N LYS A 65 -12.39 7.08 41.38
CA LYS A 65 -11.76 6.92 42.71
C LYS A 65 -10.66 7.97 42.86
N GLY A 66 -10.86 8.98 43.72
CA GLY A 66 -9.75 9.81 44.24
C GLY A 66 -8.80 8.93 45.07
N ALA A 67 -7.51 9.20 45.24
CA ALA A 67 -6.61 10.32 44.96
C ALA A 67 -5.17 9.70 44.83
N ALA A 68 -4.02 10.35 44.65
CA ALA A 68 -3.58 11.70 45.01
C ALA A 68 -2.19 11.98 44.39
N ALA A 69 -1.89 13.25 44.17
CA ALA A 69 -0.58 13.83 44.47
C ALA A 69 -0.86 15.17 45.15
N GLY A 70 -0.65 15.38 46.44
CA GLY A 70 -0.31 14.47 47.53
C GLY A 70 -0.66 15.13 48.86
N THR A 71 -1.03 14.31 49.84
CA THR A 71 -0.70 14.35 51.27
C THR A 71 -1.55 13.29 51.98
N ALA A 72 -0.91 12.56 52.91
CA ALA A 72 -1.48 11.61 53.86
C ALA A 72 -1.90 10.21 53.34
N THR A 73 -1.18 9.23 53.87
CA THR A 73 -1.47 7.81 54.20
C THR A 73 -2.80 7.18 53.70
N PRO A 74 -2.78 5.97 53.11
CA PRO A 74 -3.98 5.34 52.56
C PRO A 74 -4.87 4.68 53.63
N PRO A 75 -6.22 4.75 53.57
CA PRO A 75 -7.05 3.78 54.27
C PRO A 75 -7.17 2.52 53.41
N GLN A 76 -6.62 1.42 53.94
CA GLN A 76 -6.86 0.06 53.46
C GLN A 76 -8.35 -0.27 53.63
N VAL A 77 -8.95 -0.89 52.62
CA VAL A 77 -10.27 -1.53 52.75
C VAL A 77 -9.98 -3.02 52.97
N GLU A 78 -9.89 -3.41 54.24
CA GLU A 78 -9.94 -4.81 54.65
C GLU A 78 -11.38 -5.32 54.52
N VAL A 79 -11.50 -6.52 53.97
CA VAL A 79 -12.74 -7.26 53.85
C VAL A 79 -12.75 -8.32 54.96
N THR A 80 -13.90 -8.46 55.61
CA THR A 80 -14.47 -9.57 56.43
C THR A 80 -14.14 -9.71 57.93
N ASP A 81 -15.19 -9.43 58.73
CA ASP A 81 -15.80 -10.10 59.93
C ASP A 81 -14.90 -10.69 61.03
N PRO A 82 -15.24 -10.63 62.35
CA PRO A 82 -16.58 -10.91 62.91
C PRO A 82 -16.96 -10.19 64.24
N THR A 83 -18.25 -10.27 64.62
CA THR A 83 -18.79 -10.27 66.01
C THR A 83 -18.13 -9.36 67.06
N GLY A 84 -18.77 -8.23 67.42
CA GLY A 84 -18.48 -7.54 68.68
C GLY A 84 -18.83 -6.04 68.70
N GLU A 85 -19.99 -5.75 69.27
CA GLU A 85 -20.34 -4.55 70.04
C GLU A 85 -20.05 -3.12 69.52
N THR A 86 -21.16 -2.36 69.48
CA THR A 86 -21.29 -0.90 69.64
C THR A 86 -20.84 0.00 68.50
N GLY A 87 -21.83 0.56 67.78
CA GLY A 87 -21.60 1.68 66.86
C GLY A 87 -22.80 2.05 66.00
N LEU A 88 -23.71 2.84 66.58
CA LEU A 88 -24.69 3.73 65.96
C LEU A 88 -24.79 3.69 64.40
N HIS A 89 -25.83 3.04 63.87
CA HIS A 89 -26.21 3.14 62.45
C HIS A 89 -26.79 4.54 62.17
N GLU A 90 -25.90 5.48 61.87
CA GLU A 90 -26.25 6.84 61.46
C GLU A 90 -26.38 6.88 59.93
N HIS A 91 -27.64 6.79 59.48
CA HIS A 91 -28.25 7.32 58.25
C HIS A 91 -27.78 6.82 56.86
N SER A 92 -28.65 6.02 56.24
CA SER A 92 -28.80 5.90 54.78
C SER A 92 -29.02 7.29 54.17
N GLU A 93 -28.14 7.72 53.27
CA GLU A 93 -28.17 9.00 52.54
C GLU A 93 -29.26 9.00 51.45
N VAL A 94 -30.50 8.70 51.85
CA VAL A 94 -31.69 8.87 51.02
C VAL A 94 -32.56 9.88 51.75
N PRO A 95 -32.81 11.07 51.18
CA PRO A 95 -33.71 12.04 51.78
C PRO A 95 -35.05 11.36 52.10
N PRO A 96 -35.68 11.62 53.26
CA PRO A 96 -36.97 11.02 53.60
C PRO A 96 -37.97 11.33 52.48
N SER A 97 -38.59 10.28 51.94
CA SER A 97 -39.57 10.39 50.84
C SER A 97 -40.66 11.37 51.24
N GLU A 98 -41.12 12.20 50.31
CA GLU A 98 -42.23 13.13 50.57
C GLU A 98 -43.52 12.40 50.99
N MET A 99 -43.59 11.10 50.70
CA MET A 99 -44.68 10.19 51.06
C MET A 99 -44.68 9.79 52.54
N ASP A 100 -43.56 9.93 53.25
CA ASP A 100 -43.39 9.46 54.63
C ASP A 100 -43.55 10.59 55.67
N LYS A 101 -43.91 11.81 55.24
CA LYS A 101 -44.10 12.97 56.11
C LYS A 101 -45.40 12.86 56.91
N GLU A 102 -45.35 13.24 58.18
CA GLU A 102 -46.52 13.28 59.06
C GLU A 102 -47.56 14.27 58.49
N GLY A 103 -48.75 13.78 58.12
CA GLY A 103 -49.80 14.57 57.45
C GLY A 103 -49.86 14.46 55.92
N PHE A 104 -49.24 13.45 55.32
CA PHE A 104 -49.31 13.18 53.88
C PHE A 104 -50.75 12.91 53.39
N ASP A 105 -51.24 13.77 52.50
CA ASP A 105 -52.52 13.59 51.81
C ASP A 105 -52.28 12.93 50.45
N THR A 106 -52.67 11.66 50.35
CA THR A 106 -52.55 10.84 49.14
C THR A 106 -53.29 11.46 47.96
N ASP A 107 -54.47 12.05 48.21
CA ASP A 107 -55.35 12.54 47.15
C ASP A 107 -54.84 13.87 46.59
N ALA A 108 -54.29 14.74 47.44
CA ALA A 108 -53.62 15.96 47.01
C ALA A 108 -52.31 15.68 46.26
N PHE A 109 -51.53 14.70 46.71
CA PHE A 109 -50.29 14.30 46.05
C PHE A 109 -50.56 13.69 44.67
N VAL A 110 -51.53 12.77 44.57
CA VAL A 110 -51.95 12.19 43.30
C VAL A 110 -52.56 13.24 42.38
N LYS A 111 -53.34 14.20 42.89
CA LYS A 111 -53.83 15.35 42.09
C LYS A 111 -52.71 16.28 41.64
N LYS A 112 -51.64 16.45 42.42
CA LYS A 112 -50.46 17.23 42.02
C LYS A 112 -49.67 16.51 40.92
N ALA A 113 -49.42 15.21 41.09
CA ALA A 113 -48.76 14.36 40.10
C ALA A 113 -49.60 14.19 38.82
N LEU A 114 -50.93 14.08 38.93
CA LEU A 114 -51.83 14.18 37.78
C LEU A 114 -51.89 15.61 37.24
N GLY A 115 -51.78 16.65 38.06
CA GLY A 115 -51.70 18.05 37.61
C GLY A 115 -50.49 18.29 36.70
N GLU A 116 -49.41 17.56 36.97
CA GLU A 116 -48.22 17.39 36.12
C GLU A 116 -48.47 16.43 34.93
N ASN A 117 -49.70 16.38 34.40
CA ASN A 117 -50.07 15.84 33.08
C ASN A 117 -49.16 16.32 31.93
N GLY A 118 -48.37 17.37 32.16
CA GLY A 118 -47.34 17.83 31.24
C GLY A 118 -46.21 16.83 31.07
N GLU A 119 -45.79 16.11 32.12
CA GLU A 119 -44.71 15.11 32.02
C GLU A 119 -45.16 13.86 31.27
N THR A 120 -46.35 13.33 31.53
CA THR A 120 -46.85 12.17 30.78
C THR A 120 -47.04 12.49 29.29
N ARG A 121 -47.47 13.71 28.97
CA ARG A 121 -47.53 14.20 27.57
C ARG A 121 -46.15 14.48 26.98
N ALA A 122 -45.20 14.97 27.77
CA ALA A 122 -43.82 15.19 27.33
C ALA A 122 -43.13 13.85 27.02
N LEU A 123 -43.31 12.84 27.88
CA LEU A 123 -42.80 11.49 27.67
C LEU A 123 -43.46 10.81 26.47
N ASP A 124 -44.76 11.00 26.24
CA ASP A 124 -45.42 10.51 25.03
C ASP A 124 -44.93 11.22 23.77
N ALA A 125 -44.68 12.52 23.84
CA ALA A 125 -44.09 13.29 22.73
C ALA A 125 -42.65 12.83 22.43
N GLU A 126 -41.82 12.59 23.44
CA GLU A 126 -40.46 12.08 23.29
C GLU A 126 -40.46 10.67 22.70
N LYS A 127 -41.31 9.77 23.21
CA LYS A 127 -41.49 8.42 22.66
C LYS A 127 -41.88 8.48 21.19
N LYS A 128 -42.84 9.32 20.81
CA LYS A 128 -43.23 9.51 19.42
C LYS A 128 -42.06 10.05 18.59
N ALA A 129 -41.34 11.04 19.08
CA ALA A 129 -40.18 11.61 18.39
C ALA A 129 -39.08 10.56 18.13
N LEU A 130 -38.76 9.72 19.12
CA LEU A 130 -37.80 8.62 18.97
C LEU A 130 -38.25 7.58 17.94
N VAL A 131 -39.53 7.23 17.95
CA VAL A 131 -40.10 6.30 16.98
C VAL A 131 -40.00 6.87 15.56
N TYR A 132 -40.32 8.15 15.35
CA TYR A 132 -40.17 8.81 14.06
C TYR A 132 -38.70 8.93 13.62
N ASP A 133 -37.79 9.25 14.53
CA ASP A 133 -36.36 9.28 14.25
C ASP A 133 -35.83 7.89 13.85
N ASN A 134 -36.26 6.83 14.54
CA ASN A 134 -35.85 5.46 14.21
C ASN A 134 -36.40 5.01 12.84
N TYR A 135 -37.69 5.23 12.58
CA TYR A 135 -38.27 4.87 11.28
C TYR A 135 -37.73 5.72 10.14
N SER A 136 -37.51 7.02 10.35
CA SER A 136 -36.90 7.87 9.31
C SER A 136 -35.46 7.45 9.00
N LYS A 137 -34.67 7.04 10.00
CA LYS A 137 -33.35 6.43 9.81
C LYS A 137 -33.41 5.12 9.03
N LEU A 138 -34.37 4.24 9.34
CA LEU A 138 -34.57 3.00 8.58
C LEU A 138 -34.94 3.27 7.13
N ILE A 139 -35.86 4.20 6.89
CA ILE A 139 -36.24 4.60 5.53
C ILE A 139 -35.03 5.17 4.78
N ALA A 140 -34.27 6.09 5.38
CA ALA A 140 -33.06 6.65 4.80
C ALA A 140 -31.98 5.59 4.51
N ALA A 141 -31.82 4.61 5.41
CA ALA A 141 -30.91 3.49 5.21
C ALA A 141 -31.36 2.61 4.02
N THR A 142 -32.66 2.30 3.92
CA THR A 142 -33.18 1.52 2.78
C THR A 142 -33.09 2.27 1.45
N GLU A 143 -33.30 3.59 1.45
CA GLU A 143 -33.10 4.47 0.30
C GLU A 143 -31.62 4.44 -0.14
N THR A 144 -30.70 4.49 0.82
CA THR A 144 -29.26 4.42 0.58
C THR A 144 -28.85 3.06 0.02
N ILE A 145 -29.38 1.95 0.56
CA ILE A 145 -29.15 0.61 0.02
C ILE A 145 -29.68 0.49 -1.40
N ARG A 146 -30.87 1.03 -1.68
CA ARG A 146 -31.45 1.06 -3.03
C ARG A 146 -30.53 1.84 -3.98
N LYS A 147 -30.06 3.03 -3.59
CA LYS A 147 -29.13 3.85 -4.38
C LYS A 147 -27.78 3.16 -4.60
N MET A 148 -27.24 2.51 -3.57
CA MET A 148 -26.02 1.71 -3.69
C MET A 148 -26.22 0.55 -4.67
N ARG A 149 -27.38 -0.12 -4.63
CA ARG A 149 -27.70 -1.21 -5.56
C ARG A 149 -27.88 -0.73 -6.99
N THR A 150 -28.59 0.38 -7.22
CA THR A 150 -28.75 0.96 -8.57
C THR A 150 -27.43 1.53 -9.12
N ASN A 151 -26.51 1.94 -8.25
CA ASN A 151 -25.16 2.37 -8.66
C ASN A 151 -24.18 1.20 -8.81
N MET A 152 -24.47 0.03 -8.22
CA MET A 152 -23.71 -1.21 -8.38
C MET A 152 -24.19 -2.07 -9.56
N ASP A 153 -25.49 -2.06 -9.89
CA ASP A 153 -26.05 -2.69 -11.09
C ASP A 153 -25.32 -2.29 -12.39
N PRO A 154 -24.90 -1.02 -12.59
CA PRO A 154 -24.10 -0.61 -13.74
C PRO A 154 -22.61 -0.97 -13.65
N LEU A 155 -22.12 -1.72 -12.64
CA LEU A 155 -20.79 -2.34 -12.74
C LEU A 155 -20.76 -3.60 -13.61
N ASN A 156 -21.92 -4.15 -14.00
CA ASN A 156 -21.99 -5.23 -14.98
C ASN A 156 -21.64 -4.81 -16.43
N PRO A 157 -22.07 -3.65 -16.96
CA PRO A 157 -21.68 -3.22 -18.31
C PRO A 157 -20.18 -2.87 -18.44
N MET A 158 -19.51 -2.35 -17.40
CA MET A 158 -18.05 -2.11 -17.48
C MET A 158 -17.25 -3.42 -17.50
N ALA A 159 -17.64 -4.43 -16.72
CA ALA A 159 -17.06 -5.77 -16.82
C ALA A 159 -17.31 -6.39 -18.22
N SER A 160 -18.53 -6.23 -18.76
CA SER A 160 -18.88 -6.69 -20.11
C SER A 160 -18.17 -5.95 -21.25
N THR A 161 -17.52 -4.79 -21.01
CA THR A 161 -16.71 -4.10 -22.03
C THR A 161 -15.27 -4.62 -22.13
N LEU A 162 -14.79 -5.35 -21.12
CA LEU A 162 -13.44 -5.90 -21.12
C LEU A 162 -13.32 -7.13 -22.02
N ASP A 163 -14.32 -8.01 -22.03
CA ASP A 163 -14.27 -9.23 -22.86
C ASP A 163 -14.16 -8.94 -24.37
N PRO A 164 -14.92 -7.98 -24.96
CA PRO A 164 -14.74 -7.59 -26.34
C PRO A 164 -13.38 -6.92 -26.62
N ALA A 165 -12.84 -6.17 -25.65
CA ALA A 165 -11.53 -5.55 -25.78
C ALA A 165 -10.41 -6.59 -25.79
N ILE A 166 -10.48 -7.59 -24.92
CA ILE A 166 -9.54 -8.72 -24.86
C ILE A 166 -9.61 -9.53 -26.16
N ALA A 167 -10.82 -9.82 -26.66
CA ALA A 167 -11.02 -10.51 -27.94
C ALA A 167 -10.40 -9.73 -29.11
N LYS A 168 -10.55 -8.39 -29.13
CA LYS A 168 -9.94 -7.53 -30.14
C LYS A 168 -8.42 -7.59 -30.09
N ILE A 169 -7.82 -7.53 -28.90
CA ILE A 169 -6.36 -7.62 -28.73
C ILE A 169 -5.86 -8.99 -29.20
N TYR A 170 -6.57 -10.07 -28.88
CA TYR A 170 -6.20 -11.41 -29.33
C TYR A 170 -6.23 -11.53 -30.86
N ASN A 171 -7.28 -11.02 -31.50
CA ASN A 171 -7.40 -11.04 -32.96
C ASN A 171 -6.29 -10.21 -33.61
N GLN A 172 -6.03 -8.99 -33.12
CA GLN A 172 -4.94 -8.15 -33.60
C GLN A 172 -3.57 -8.81 -33.42
N ALA A 173 -3.33 -9.46 -32.28
CA ALA A 173 -2.08 -10.17 -32.02
C ALA A 173 -1.94 -11.40 -32.95
N SER A 174 -3.03 -12.13 -33.24
CA SER A 174 -3.02 -13.22 -34.21
C SER A 174 -2.70 -12.71 -35.61
N GLU A 175 -3.33 -11.63 -36.05
CA GLU A 175 -3.07 -11.02 -37.37
C GLU A 175 -1.60 -10.58 -37.50
N ILE A 176 -1.03 -9.96 -36.46
CA ILE A 176 0.39 -9.59 -36.44
C ILE A 176 1.28 -10.84 -36.49
N ARG A 177 0.95 -11.89 -35.73
CA ARG A 177 1.72 -13.14 -35.74
C ARG A 177 1.65 -13.83 -37.11
N ASP A 178 0.48 -13.86 -37.73
CA ASP A 178 0.24 -14.57 -38.99
C ASP A 178 0.84 -13.78 -40.18
N SER A 179 0.77 -12.44 -40.14
CA SER A 179 1.52 -11.57 -41.07
C SER A 179 3.03 -11.71 -40.89
N LEU A 180 3.52 -11.79 -39.64
CA LEU A 180 4.93 -12.05 -39.37
C LEU A 180 5.35 -13.42 -39.90
N ARG A 181 4.55 -14.48 -39.66
CA ARG A 181 4.77 -15.82 -40.21
C ARG A 181 4.74 -15.88 -41.74
N THR A 182 3.94 -15.03 -42.38
CA THR A 182 3.89 -14.96 -43.84
C THR A 182 5.06 -14.15 -44.40
N SER A 183 5.51 -13.13 -43.67
CA SER A 183 6.66 -12.30 -44.04
C SER A 183 8.01 -12.98 -43.79
N ILE A 184 8.08 -13.87 -42.80
CA ILE A 184 9.24 -14.71 -42.52
C ILE A 184 9.06 -15.99 -43.35
N PRO A 185 9.75 -16.14 -44.49
CA PRO A 185 9.70 -17.39 -45.23
C PRO A 185 10.10 -18.55 -44.30
N GLU A 186 9.44 -19.69 -44.45
CA GLU A 186 9.77 -20.88 -43.64
C GLU A 186 11.28 -21.09 -43.68
N PRO A 187 11.93 -21.25 -42.52
CA PRO A 187 13.37 -21.31 -42.45
C PRO A 187 13.80 -22.60 -43.13
N THR A 188 14.13 -22.50 -44.42
CA THR A 188 14.74 -23.58 -45.20
C THR A 188 16.02 -24.00 -44.48
N GLU A 189 16.42 -25.27 -44.56
CA GLU A 189 17.65 -25.74 -43.89
C GLU A 189 18.88 -24.85 -44.21
N ALA A 190 18.92 -24.28 -45.42
CA ALA A 190 19.92 -23.28 -45.82
C ALA A 190 19.83 -21.96 -45.03
N SER A 191 18.62 -21.43 -44.82
CA SER A 191 18.38 -20.21 -44.03
C SER A 191 18.76 -20.41 -42.56
N GLN A 192 18.41 -21.57 -41.99
CA GLN A 192 18.81 -21.94 -40.63
C GLN A 192 20.33 -22.04 -40.49
N ALA A 193 21.00 -22.69 -41.46
CA ALA A 193 22.45 -22.79 -41.47
C ALA A 193 23.14 -21.41 -41.59
N GLU A 194 22.59 -20.50 -42.40
CA GLU A 194 23.07 -19.13 -42.52
C GLU A 194 22.90 -18.34 -41.23
N ASP A 195 21.74 -18.41 -40.59
CA ASP A 195 21.46 -17.74 -39.31
C ASP A 195 22.35 -18.30 -38.20
N GLU A 196 22.54 -19.62 -38.14
CA GLU A 196 23.49 -20.24 -37.22
C GLU A 196 24.92 -19.78 -37.48
N ALA A 197 25.35 -19.68 -38.73
CA ALA A 197 26.68 -19.20 -39.08
C ALA A 197 26.86 -17.73 -38.66
N ARG A 198 25.84 -16.89 -38.86
CA ARG A 198 25.82 -15.49 -38.38
C ARG A 198 25.93 -15.44 -36.86
N GLN A 199 25.13 -16.23 -36.14
CA GLN A 199 25.19 -16.30 -34.69
C GLN A 199 26.56 -16.79 -34.18
N LYS A 200 27.13 -17.82 -34.82
CA LYS A 200 28.48 -18.32 -34.50
C LYS A 200 29.52 -17.20 -34.68
N ARG A 201 29.48 -16.45 -35.78
CA ARG A 201 30.36 -15.28 -36.04
C ARG A 201 30.18 -14.17 -35.00
N LEU A 202 28.96 -13.89 -34.57
CA LEU A 202 28.70 -12.88 -33.53
C LEU A 202 29.26 -13.31 -32.17
N ARG A 203 29.09 -14.59 -31.81
CA ARG A 203 29.65 -15.14 -30.56
C ARG A 203 31.17 -15.11 -30.57
N THR A 204 31.82 -15.51 -31.67
CA THR A 204 33.28 -15.46 -31.78
C THR A 204 33.79 -14.02 -31.73
N ARG A 205 33.12 -13.07 -32.41
CA ARG A 205 33.45 -11.64 -32.33
C ARG A 205 33.34 -11.09 -30.91
N ARG A 206 32.25 -11.43 -30.19
CA ARG A 206 32.05 -11.00 -28.81
C ARG A 206 33.14 -11.52 -27.88
N LEU A 207 33.49 -12.80 -28.03
CA LEU A 207 34.56 -13.43 -27.27
C LEU A 207 35.91 -12.79 -27.59
N ALA A 208 36.19 -12.45 -28.84
CA ALA A 208 37.40 -11.71 -29.21
C ALA A 208 37.48 -10.31 -28.61
N LEU A 209 36.36 -9.58 -28.54
CA LEU A 209 36.31 -8.30 -27.85
C LEU A 209 36.57 -8.47 -26.35
N GLU A 210 35.96 -9.47 -25.71
CA GLU A 210 36.15 -9.71 -24.28
C GLU A 210 37.60 -10.07 -23.92
N VAL A 211 38.25 -10.90 -24.72
CA VAL A 211 39.67 -11.27 -24.54
C VAL A 211 40.57 -10.07 -24.76
N LEU A 212 40.26 -9.24 -25.75
CA LEU A 212 40.99 -8.01 -25.98
C LEU A 212 40.81 -7.01 -24.82
N ASP A 213 39.66 -6.95 -24.17
CA ASP A 213 39.43 -6.08 -23.01
C ASP A 213 40.06 -6.64 -21.72
N ALA A 214 40.46 -7.92 -21.71
CA ALA A 214 40.96 -8.58 -20.51
C ALA A 214 42.20 -7.90 -19.89
N PRO A 215 43.26 -7.47 -20.61
CA PRO A 215 44.39 -6.77 -20.03
C PRO A 215 44.01 -5.52 -19.22
N ASP A 216 43.01 -4.74 -19.66
CA ASP A 216 42.54 -3.56 -18.93
C ASP A 216 41.82 -3.94 -17.64
N LYS A 217 41.02 -5.02 -17.67
CA LYS A 217 40.38 -5.60 -16.48
C LYS A 217 41.42 -6.09 -15.47
N ILE A 218 42.51 -6.72 -15.95
CA ILE A 218 43.62 -7.16 -15.09
C ILE A 218 44.30 -5.96 -14.43
N ARG A 219 44.57 -4.88 -15.18
CA ARG A 219 45.16 -3.66 -14.59
C ARG A 219 44.26 -3.01 -13.55
N ALA A 220 42.94 -3.00 -13.77
CA ALA A 220 42.00 -2.51 -12.77
C ALA A 220 42.08 -3.31 -11.47
N LEU A 221 42.10 -4.65 -11.56
CA LEU A 221 42.25 -5.52 -10.38
C LEU A 221 43.60 -5.33 -9.67
N VAL A 222 44.67 -5.08 -10.42
CA VAL A 222 45.99 -4.78 -9.84
C VAL A 222 46.00 -3.40 -9.16
N ALA A 223 45.35 -2.39 -9.75
CA ALA A 223 45.21 -1.07 -9.14
C ALA A 223 44.38 -1.11 -7.84
N GLU A 224 43.41 -2.03 -7.74
CA GLU A 224 42.65 -2.33 -6.52
C GLU A 224 43.45 -3.12 -5.47
N GLY A 225 44.68 -3.54 -5.77
CA GLY A 225 45.55 -4.32 -4.88
C GLY A 225 45.26 -5.83 -4.87
N ARG A 226 44.37 -6.32 -5.73
CA ARG A 226 43.97 -7.74 -5.83
C ARG A 226 44.83 -8.49 -6.85
N LEU A 227 46.11 -8.65 -6.52
CA LEU A 227 47.10 -9.23 -7.45
C LEU A 227 46.84 -10.70 -7.80
N ASP A 228 46.42 -11.50 -6.83
CA ASP A 228 46.20 -12.93 -7.05
C ASP A 228 44.99 -13.18 -7.95
N ASP A 229 43.88 -12.49 -7.68
CA ASP A 229 42.68 -12.54 -8.52
C ASP A 229 42.96 -12.06 -9.95
N ALA A 230 43.78 -11.03 -10.11
CA ALA A 230 44.21 -10.54 -11.42
C ALA A 230 44.99 -11.62 -12.21
N ARG A 231 45.92 -12.33 -11.54
CA ARG A 231 46.65 -13.44 -12.16
C ARG A 231 45.72 -14.60 -12.51
N GLU A 232 44.77 -14.92 -11.65
CA GLU A 232 43.79 -15.99 -11.90
C GLU A 232 42.91 -15.67 -13.11
N ALA A 233 42.36 -14.45 -13.16
CA ALA A 233 41.52 -13.96 -14.23
C ALA A 233 42.26 -13.93 -15.58
N TRP A 234 43.58 -13.74 -15.58
CA TRP A 234 44.40 -13.75 -16.79
C TRP A 234 44.70 -15.15 -17.35
N LYS A 235 44.64 -16.22 -16.53
CA LYS A 235 44.98 -17.60 -16.95
C LYS A 235 44.17 -18.06 -18.18
N MET A 236 42.85 -17.81 -18.17
CA MET A 236 41.95 -18.30 -19.22
C MET A 236 42.05 -17.50 -20.53
N PRO A 237 41.97 -16.15 -20.53
CA PRO A 237 42.21 -15.35 -21.74
C PRO A 237 43.58 -15.62 -22.36
N ARG A 238 44.63 -15.77 -21.53
CA ARG A 238 45.98 -16.08 -21.99
C ARG A 238 46.07 -17.42 -22.72
N LYS A 239 45.48 -18.48 -22.16
CA LYS A 239 45.42 -19.80 -22.83
C LYS A 239 44.74 -19.71 -24.18
N LEU A 240 43.63 -18.99 -24.26
CA LEU A 240 42.91 -18.80 -25.50
C LEU A 240 43.73 -18.03 -26.54
N LEU A 241 44.42 -16.96 -26.14
CA LEU A 241 45.32 -16.22 -27.03
C LEU A 241 46.49 -17.06 -27.53
N LEU A 242 47.03 -17.96 -26.69
CA LEU A 242 48.06 -18.90 -27.12
C LEU A 242 47.55 -19.88 -28.18
N VAL A 243 46.32 -20.42 -28.00
CA VAL A 243 45.68 -21.26 -29.02
C VAL A 243 45.47 -20.48 -30.32
N TRP A 244 45.09 -19.20 -30.25
CA TRP A 244 44.94 -18.35 -31.44
C TRP A 244 46.26 -18.09 -32.13
N LYS A 245 47.34 -17.87 -31.37
CA LYS A 245 48.69 -17.76 -31.88
C LYS A 245 49.14 -19.02 -32.61
N GLU A 246 48.92 -20.20 -32.01
CA GLU A 246 49.24 -21.50 -32.62
C GLU A 246 48.44 -21.75 -33.90
N GLN A 247 47.18 -21.27 -33.94
CA GLN A 247 46.33 -21.32 -35.13
C GLN A 247 46.63 -20.23 -36.17
N GLY A 248 47.59 -19.34 -35.90
CA GLY A 248 47.95 -18.23 -36.80
C GLY A 248 46.88 -17.14 -36.92
N VAL A 249 45.95 -17.07 -35.97
CA VAL A 249 44.86 -16.09 -35.96
C VAL A 249 45.34 -14.78 -35.35
N GLY A 250 45.21 -13.66 -36.06
CA GLY A 250 45.48 -12.31 -35.55
C GLY A 250 46.95 -11.86 -35.56
N GLY A 251 47.88 -12.69 -36.04
CA GLY A 251 49.27 -12.29 -36.32
C GLY A 251 49.99 -11.66 -35.12
N SER A 252 50.69 -10.54 -35.37
CA SER A 252 51.44 -9.79 -34.34
C SER A 252 50.56 -9.21 -33.23
N ASP A 253 49.28 -8.97 -33.50
CA ASP A 253 48.39 -8.30 -32.54
C ASP A 253 48.08 -9.20 -31.33
N VAL A 254 48.00 -10.51 -31.56
CA VAL A 254 47.82 -11.50 -30.49
C VAL A 254 49.05 -11.58 -29.60
N ASP A 255 50.25 -11.50 -30.19
CA ASP A 255 51.51 -11.47 -29.44
C ASP A 255 51.64 -10.22 -28.58
N GLU A 256 51.28 -9.06 -29.12
CA GLU A 256 51.28 -7.81 -28.38
C GLU A 256 50.24 -7.82 -27.26
N CYS A 257 49.05 -8.40 -27.48
CA CYS A 257 48.02 -8.57 -26.45
C CYS A 257 48.46 -9.50 -25.30
N ILE A 258 49.14 -10.61 -25.62
CA ILE A 258 49.70 -11.51 -24.61
C ILE A 258 50.77 -10.79 -23.78
N ALA A 259 51.69 -10.08 -24.44
CA ALA A 259 52.76 -9.35 -23.76
C ALA A 259 52.19 -8.24 -22.85
N ASP A 260 51.15 -7.56 -23.30
CA ASP A 260 50.48 -6.49 -22.56
C ASP A 260 49.68 -7.02 -21.35
N GLY A 261 48.99 -8.15 -21.49
CA GLY A 261 48.30 -8.80 -20.37
C GLY A 261 49.27 -9.43 -19.37
N ASP A 262 50.38 -10.00 -19.82
CA ASP A 262 51.44 -10.50 -18.93
C ASP A 262 52.11 -9.33 -18.17
N ALA A 263 52.27 -8.16 -18.79
CA ALA A 263 52.73 -6.94 -18.12
C ALA A 263 51.69 -6.42 -17.11
N ALA A 264 50.40 -6.41 -17.48
CA ALA A 264 49.31 -6.06 -16.59
C ALA A 264 49.27 -6.95 -15.34
N ALA A 265 49.44 -8.27 -15.48
CA ALA A 265 49.48 -9.21 -14.36
C ALA A 265 50.71 -9.05 -13.44
N ARG A 266 51.78 -8.42 -13.93
CA ARG A 266 52.95 -8.00 -13.12
C ARG A 266 52.79 -6.62 -12.47
N GLY A 267 51.75 -5.88 -12.82
CA GLY A 267 51.50 -4.51 -12.36
C GLY A 267 52.29 -3.44 -13.11
N GLU A 268 52.78 -3.74 -14.31
CA GLU A 268 53.42 -2.77 -15.18
C GLU A 268 52.37 -1.94 -15.95
N PRO A 269 52.65 -0.65 -16.23
CA PRO A 269 51.74 0.20 -17.00
C PRO A 269 51.63 -0.26 -18.47
N SER A 270 50.47 0.02 -19.09
CA SER A 270 50.21 -0.28 -20.50
C SER A 270 51.26 0.35 -21.41
N LYS A 271 51.88 -0.44 -22.27
CA LYS A 271 52.66 0.08 -23.41
C LYS A 271 51.66 0.34 -24.54
N GLY A 272 50.85 1.40 -24.40
CA GLY A 272 49.60 1.70 -25.12
C GLY A 272 49.62 1.78 -26.66
N ASN A 273 50.67 1.32 -27.34
CA ASN A 273 50.84 1.51 -28.78
C ASN A 273 50.18 0.44 -29.66
N TRP A 274 49.74 -0.69 -29.09
CA TRP A 274 49.22 -1.81 -29.90
C TRP A 274 47.73 -1.69 -30.23
N ARG A 275 46.93 -1.08 -29.33
CA ARG A 275 45.49 -0.86 -29.55
C ARG A 275 45.20 0.34 -30.46
N GLU A 276 46.02 1.38 -30.39
CA GLU A 276 45.86 2.60 -31.20
C GLU A 276 46.16 2.34 -32.68
N ARG A 277 47.19 1.53 -32.97
CA ARG A 277 47.53 1.11 -34.34
C ARG A 277 46.38 0.37 -35.02
N ARG A 278 45.62 -0.43 -34.27
CA ARG A 278 44.41 -1.11 -34.76
C ARG A 278 43.27 -0.13 -35.09
N ASN A 279 43.05 0.89 -34.25
CA ASN A 279 42.04 1.90 -34.53
C ASN A 279 42.38 2.76 -35.76
N ALA A 280 43.66 2.92 -36.08
CA ALA A 280 44.11 3.54 -37.33
C ALA A 280 43.86 2.62 -38.53
N ASN A 281 44.16 1.32 -38.41
CA ASN A 281 44.04 0.36 -39.50
C ASN A 281 42.57 -0.10 -39.80
N ALA A 282 41.61 0.26 -38.94
CA ALA A 282 40.19 -0.05 -39.12
C ALA A 282 39.36 1.11 -39.73
N LYS A 283 40.01 2.23 -40.06
CA LYS A 283 39.40 3.42 -40.68
C LYS A 283 39.68 3.57 -42.18
N ASP A 284 40.58 2.75 -42.73
CA ASP A 284 40.80 2.57 -44.17
C ASP A 284 40.11 1.28 -44.64
#